data_AF-A0AAN8KWK6-F1
#
_entry.id   AF-A0AAN8KWK6-F1
#
_cell.length_a   1.000
_cell.length_b   1.000
_cell.length_c   1.000
_cell.angle_alpha   90.00
_cell.angle_beta   90.00
_cell.angle_gamma   90.00
#
_symmetry.space_group_name_H-M   'P 1'
#
loop_
_entity.id
_entity.type
_entity.pdbx_description
1 polymer ?
#
loop_
_entity_poly.entity_id
_entity_poly.type
_entity_poly.pdbx_seq_one_letter_code
_entity_poly.pdbx_strand_id
1 'polypeptide(L)'
;MSSPVVARNGRIAENCVATAQTLLWIITEALAQEHLFKGINCTDQGMELNTRTQTVEVCAPKTKSTQQHSTCSRVTNLEFDQDKCLRNIEEDLHCYSDMLQAIDPKLLGPNVLQNLREIKENCFSLSLLGDWSSQQDTQGCRPTQGTVNQNPFDERLHLCKVLKGFQVRTITINRIIGYIHAGEHNM
;
A
#
# COMPACT_ATOMS: atom_id res chain seq x y z
N MET A 1 18.00 -39.08 -6.37
CA MET A 1 17.03 -38.78 -5.30
C MET A 1 16.69 -37.31 -5.42
N SER A 2 15.54 -37.01 -6.02
CA SER A 2 15.10 -35.64 -6.27
C SER A 2 14.42 -35.10 -5.02
N SER A 3 14.94 -34.01 -4.46
CA SER A 3 14.30 -33.29 -3.36
C SER A 3 12.93 -32.78 -3.80
N PRO A 4 11.92 -32.79 -2.92
CA PRO A 4 10.61 -32.24 -3.26
C PRO A 4 10.74 -30.71 -3.38
N VAL A 5 10.36 -30.19 -4.54
CA VAL A 5 10.12 -28.76 -4.75
C VAL A 5 8.92 -28.41 -3.88
N VAL A 6 9.17 -27.78 -2.74
CA VAL A 6 8.11 -27.19 -1.91
C VAL A 6 7.54 -26.04 -2.71
N ALA A 7 6.33 -26.21 -3.24
CA ALA A 7 5.54 -25.11 -3.77
C ALA A 7 5.33 -24.11 -2.63
N ARG A 8 5.99 -22.94 -2.72
CA ARG A 8 5.77 -21.81 -1.82
C ARG A 8 4.39 -21.22 -2.11
N ASN A 9 3.32 -21.90 -1.68
CA ASN A 9 2.02 -21.28 -1.51
C ASN A 9 2.09 -20.42 -0.24
N GLY A 10 2.65 -19.21 -0.37
CA GLY A 10 2.66 -18.23 0.71
C GLY A 10 1.24 -17.79 1.00
N ARG A 11 0.53 -18.52 1.87
CA ARG A 11 -0.78 -18.11 2.35
C ARG A 11 -0.60 -16.81 3.15
N ILE A 12 -1.34 -15.78 2.76
CA ILE A 12 -1.49 -14.59 3.59
C ILE A 12 -2.19 -15.02 4.88
N ALA A 13 -1.50 -14.81 6.00
CA ALA A 13 -1.98 -15.20 7.32
C ALA A 13 -3.15 -14.29 7.77
N GLU A 14 -4.03 -14.81 8.63
CA GLU A 14 -5.22 -14.08 9.11
C GLU A 14 -4.84 -12.76 9.81
N ASN A 15 -3.72 -12.75 10.53
CA ASN A 15 -3.19 -11.53 11.16
C ASN A 15 -2.89 -10.44 10.13
N CYS A 16 -2.38 -10.78 8.94
CA CYS A 16 -2.14 -9.82 7.88
C CYS A 16 -3.45 -9.19 7.36
N VAL A 17 -4.50 -10.00 7.19
CA VAL A 17 -5.83 -9.50 6.79
C VAL A 17 -6.36 -8.52 7.83
N ALA A 18 -6.32 -8.90 9.12
CA ALA A 18 -6.77 -8.05 10.20
C ALA A 18 -5.96 -6.74 10.29
N THR A 19 -4.63 -6.80 10.21
CA THR A 19 -3.80 -5.59 10.26
C THR A 19 -4.00 -4.67 9.05
N ALA A 20 -4.24 -5.22 7.86
CA ALA A 20 -4.57 -4.41 6.68
C ALA A 20 -5.89 -3.64 6.86
N GLN A 21 -6.90 -4.27 7.46
CA GLN A 21 -8.18 -3.65 7.77
C GLN A 21 -8.02 -2.56 8.84
N THR A 22 -7.26 -2.83 9.90
CA THR A 22 -6.96 -1.85 10.95
C THR A 22 -6.25 -0.63 10.37
N LEU A 23 -5.26 -0.81 9.49
CA LEU A 23 -4.57 0.30 8.85
C LEU A 23 -5.53 1.18 8.04
N LEU A 24 -6.46 0.59 7.28
CA LEU A 24 -7.46 1.36 6.54
C LEU A 24 -8.33 2.21 7.47
N TRP A 25 -8.77 1.61 8.58
CA TRP A 25 -9.57 2.30 9.58
C TRP A 25 -8.79 3.48 10.21
N ILE A 26 -7.55 3.25 10.64
CA ILE A 26 -6.69 4.29 11.24
C ILE A 26 -6.45 5.46 10.29
N ILE A 27 -6.18 5.19 9.00
CA ILE A 27 -6.00 6.26 8.01
C ILE A 27 -7.30 7.04 7.82
N THR A 28 -8.44 6.34 7.80
CA THR A 28 -9.77 6.96 7.64
C THR A 28 -10.10 7.86 8.84
N GLU A 29 -9.82 7.41 10.05
CA GLU A 29 -9.98 8.21 11.27
C GLU A 29 -9.03 9.41 11.27
N ALA A 30 -7.78 9.24 10.85
CA ALA A 30 -6.83 10.34 10.73
C ALA A 30 -7.35 11.44 9.79
N LEU A 31 -7.87 11.06 8.62
CA LEU A 31 -8.49 11.99 7.65
C LEU A 31 -9.75 12.69 8.19
N ALA A 32 -10.47 12.07 9.13
CA ALA A 32 -11.67 12.62 9.75
C ALA A 32 -11.39 13.60 10.89
N GLN A 33 -10.13 13.82 11.27
CA GLN A 33 -9.79 14.72 12.38
C GLN A 33 -10.05 16.20 12.04
N GLU A 34 -11.19 16.72 12.49
CA GLU A 34 -11.60 18.11 12.25
C GLU A 34 -10.57 19.13 12.74
N HIS A 35 -9.98 18.90 13.91
CA HIS A 35 -9.02 19.85 14.50
C HIS A 35 -7.74 19.97 13.65
N LEU A 36 -7.30 18.86 13.06
CA LEU A 36 -6.10 18.79 12.23
C LEU A 36 -6.35 19.48 10.89
N PHE A 37 -7.48 19.20 10.24
CA PHE A 37 -7.81 19.75 8.93
C PHE A 37 -8.77 20.94 8.96
N LYS A 38 -8.90 21.63 10.11
CA LYS A 38 -9.75 22.82 10.20
C LYS A 38 -9.30 23.88 9.19
N GLY A 39 -10.23 24.30 8.34
CA GLY A 39 -9.98 25.23 7.23
C GLY A 39 -9.45 24.57 5.95
N ILE A 40 -9.31 23.25 5.92
CA ILE A 40 -8.90 22.44 4.77
C ILE A 40 -9.98 21.40 4.51
N ASN A 41 -10.76 21.56 3.44
CA ASN A 41 -11.66 20.49 3.00
C ASN A 41 -10.85 19.43 2.27
N CYS A 42 -10.41 18.39 2.99
CA CYS A 42 -9.61 17.32 2.42
C CYS A 42 -10.28 16.65 1.23
N THR A 43 -11.60 16.49 1.24
CA THR A 43 -12.35 15.86 0.15
C THR A 43 -12.11 16.56 -1.20
N ASP A 44 -12.02 17.89 -1.20
CA ASP A 44 -11.83 18.71 -2.42
C ASP A 44 -10.38 18.77 -2.90
N GLN A 45 -9.42 18.38 -2.05
CA GLN A 45 -8.01 18.41 -2.41
C GLN A 45 -7.63 17.24 -3.32
N GLY A 46 -6.61 17.43 -4.15
CA GLY A 46 -5.93 16.32 -4.82
C GLY A 46 -5.35 15.32 -3.81
N MET A 47 -4.90 14.17 -4.30
CA MET A 47 -4.18 13.18 -3.50
C MET A 47 -2.75 13.01 -4.01
N GLU A 48 -1.85 12.66 -3.11
CA GLU A 48 -0.47 12.35 -3.43
C GLU A 48 -0.27 10.83 -3.44
N LEU A 49 -0.14 10.26 -4.63
CA LEU A 49 -0.01 8.83 -4.83
C LEU A 49 1.46 8.43 -4.99
N ASN A 50 1.84 7.29 -4.40
CA ASN A 50 3.06 6.61 -4.81
C ASN A 50 2.91 6.11 -6.25
N THR A 51 3.82 6.58 -7.11
CA THR A 51 3.90 6.22 -8.54
C THR A 51 5.13 5.37 -8.86
N ARG A 52 5.97 5.05 -7.87
CA ARG A 52 7.17 4.20 -8.02
C ARG A 52 6.80 2.74 -8.33
N THR A 53 5.68 2.30 -7.81
CA THR A 53 5.21 0.91 -7.90
C THR A 53 4.19 0.75 -9.01
N GLN A 54 4.10 -0.46 -9.55
CA GLN A 54 3.08 -0.86 -10.51
C GLN A 54 2.00 -1.72 -9.85
N THR A 55 1.74 -1.50 -8.55
CA THR A 55 0.86 -2.35 -7.71
C THR A 55 -0.49 -2.60 -8.37
N VAL A 56 -1.13 -1.58 -8.95
CA VAL A 56 -2.44 -1.74 -9.60
C VAL A 56 -2.36 -2.69 -10.79
N GLU A 57 -1.33 -2.59 -11.61
CA GLU A 57 -1.17 -3.38 -12.84
C GLU A 57 -0.72 -4.82 -12.54
N VAL A 58 0.26 -4.96 -11.64
CA VAL A 58 0.86 -6.25 -11.25
C VAL A 58 -0.14 -7.07 -10.44
N CYS A 59 -0.85 -6.45 -9.50
CA CYS A 59 -1.78 -7.14 -8.62
C CYS A 59 -3.22 -7.22 -9.16
N ALA A 60 -3.49 -6.69 -10.36
CA ALA A 60 -4.80 -6.84 -10.98
C ALA A 60 -5.11 -8.34 -11.18
N PRO A 61 -6.31 -8.82 -10.79
CA PRO A 61 -6.73 -10.19 -11.06
C PRO A 61 -6.57 -10.52 -12.54
N LYS A 62 -5.82 -11.57 -12.84
CA LYS A 62 -5.66 -12.07 -14.20
C LYS A 62 -6.71 -13.15 -14.41
N THR A 63 -7.91 -12.75 -14.82
CA THR A 63 -8.97 -13.74 -15.05
C THR A 63 -8.66 -14.56 -16.30
N LYS A 64 -8.70 -15.90 -16.19
CA LYS A 64 -8.92 -16.77 -17.35
C LYS A 64 -10.37 -16.57 -17.77
N SER A 65 -10.62 -15.65 -18.69
CA SER A 65 -11.98 -15.45 -19.20
C SER A 65 -12.46 -16.69 -19.99
N THR A 66 -13.21 -17.56 -19.33
CA THR A 66 -14.24 -18.39 -19.98
C THR A 66 -15.58 -17.66 -20.11
N GLN A 67 -15.69 -16.41 -19.65
CA GLN A 67 -16.89 -15.57 -19.81
C GLN A 67 -16.56 -14.21 -20.43
N GLN A 68 -17.08 -14.00 -21.64
CA GLN A 68 -16.85 -12.88 -22.56
C GLN A 68 -17.35 -11.49 -22.11
N HIS A 69 -17.35 -11.13 -20.81
CA HIS A 69 -18.12 -9.94 -20.36
C HIS A 69 -17.41 -8.96 -19.39
N SER A 70 -16.08 -8.95 -19.24
CA SER A 70 -15.39 -7.82 -18.60
C SER A 70 -14.62 -6.96 -19.61
N THR A 71 -15.30 -5.95 -20.15
CA THR A 71 -14.79 -5.04 -21.20
C THR A 71 -13.72 -4.06 -20.74
N CYS A 72 -13.38 -4.01 -19.44
CA CYS A 72 -12.50 -2.99 -18.87
C CYS A 72 -11.00 -3.33 -18.89
N SER A 73 -10.60 -4.55 -19.28
CA SER A 73 -9.19 -4.97 -19.30
C SER A 73 -8.84 -5.79 -20.53
N ARG A 74 -7.70 -5.47 -21.16
CA ARG A 74 -7.15 -6.25 -22.27
C ARG A 74 -6.76 -7.63 -21.72
N VAL A 75 -7.47 -8.67 -22.16
CA VAL A 75 -7.22 -10.06 -21.77
C VAL A 75 -5.81 -10.45 -22.17
N THR A 76 -4.91 -10.58 -21.20
CA THR A 76 -3.59 -11.16 -21.38
C THR A 76 -3.55 -12.44 -20.56
N ASN A 77 -3.32 -13.58 -21.21
CA ASN A 77 -3.09 -14.89 -20.58
C ASN A 77 -1.76 -14.88 -19.80
N LEU A 78 -1.71 -14.15 -18.69
CA LEU A 78 -0.57 -14.07 -17.80
C LEU A 78 -1.01 -14.60 -16.44
N GLU A 79 -0.21 -15.51 -15.88
CA GLU A 79 -0.39 -16.01 -14.53
C GLU A 79 -0.24 -14.88 -13.51
N PHE A 80 -1.00 -14.94 -12.41
CA PHE A 80 -0.88 -13.96 -11.33
C PHE A 80 0.44 -14.18 -10.57
N ASP A 81 1.37 -13.23 -10.71
CA ASP A 81 2.64 -13.25 -9.99
C ASP A 81 2.45 -12.69 -8.57
N GLN A 82 2.10 -13.58 -7.64
CA GLN A 82 1.86 -13.24 -6.24
C GLN A 82 3.09 -12.57 -5.61
N ASP A 83 4.30 -13.09 -5.85
CA ASP A 83 5.51 -12.56 -5.24
C ASP A 83 5.80 -11.13 -5.75
N LYS A 84 5.64 -10.88 -7.06
CA LYS A 84 5.82 -9.53 -7.62
C LYS A 84 4.75 -8.58 -7.11
N CYS A 85 3.53 -9.05 -6.93
CA CYS A 85 2.47 -8.27 -6.35
C CYS A 85 2.79 -7.87 -4.90
N LEU A 86 3.16 -8.83 -4.05
CA LEU A 86 3.51 -8.56 -2.64
C LEU A 86 4.71 -7.63 -2.51
N ARG A 87 5.73 -7.76 -3.36
CA ARG A 87 6.86 -6.81 -3.43
C ARG A 87 6.43 -5.37 -3.70
N ASN A 88 5.50 -5.18 -4.64
CA ASN A 88 5.01 -3.84 -4.96
C ASN A 88 4.21 -3.25 -3.79
N ILE A 89 3.48 -4.08 -3.04
CA ILE A 89 2.78 -3.64 -1.82
C ILE A 89 3.77 -3.25 -0.71
N GLU A 90 4.81 -4.05 -0.48
CA GLU A 90 5.82 -3.75 0.52
C GLU A 90 6.53 -2.42 0.21
N GLU A 91 6.89 -2.19 -1.06
CA GLU A 91 7.48 -0.93 -1.52
C GLU A 91 6.51 0.25 -1.40
N ASP A 92 5.20 0.06 -1.66
CA ASP A 92 4.19 1.08 -1.38
C ASP A 92 4.20 1.48 0.10
N LEU A 93 4.19 0.48 1.00
CA LEU A 93 4.23 0.72 2.45
C LEU A 93 5.56 1.36 2.88
N HIS A 94 6.68 1.04 2.21
CA HIS A 94 7.95 1.73 2.39
C HIS A 94 7.82 3.21 2.03
N CYS A 95 7.34 3.52 0.83
CA CYS A 95 7.19 4.90 0.38
C CYS A 95 6.24 5.73 1.22
N TYR A 96 5.10 5.18 1.64
CA TYR A 96 4.21 5.90 2.55
C TYR A 96 4.83 6.12 3.93
N SER A 97 5.70 5.22 4.41
CA SER A 97 6.47 5.45 5.63
C SER A 97 7.37 6.67 5.50
N ASP A 98 8.13 6.76 4.41
CA ASP A 98 9.09 7.85 4.18
C ASP A 98 8.38 9.20 4.04
N MET A 99 7.30 9.24 3.25
CA MET A 99 6.49 10.46 3.08
C MET A 99 5.89 10.92 4.41
N LEU A 100 5.41 10.01 5.25
CA LEU A 100 4.80 10.35 6.53
C LEU A 100 5.84 10.72 7.61
N GLN A 101 7.04 10.12 7.59
CA GLN A 101 8.13 10.47 8.51
C GLN A 101 8.70 11.86 8.24
N ALA A 102 8.53 12.40 7.03
CA ALA A 102 8.91 13.76 6.68
C ALA A 102 7.94 14.83 7.22
N ILE A 103 6.76 14.45 7.72
CA ILE A 103 5.77 15.35 8.32
C ILE A 103 6.13 15.61 9.80
N ASP A 104 5.83 16.80 10.31
CA ASP A 104 5.98 17.10 11.75
C ASP A 104 5.27 16.02 12.59
N PRO A 105 5.98 15.30 13.48
CA PRO A 105 5.40 14.28 14.36
C PRO A 105 4.25 14.77 15.24
N LYS A 106 4.12 16.09 15.46
CA LYS A 106 2.99 16.67 16.20
C LYS A 106 1.69 16.67 15.39
N LEU A 107 1.77 16.69 14.07
CA LEU A 107 0.61 16.63 13.17
C LEU A 107 0.17 15.20 12.91
N LEU A 108 1.12 14.28 12.86
CA LEU A 108 0.86 12.87 12.60
C LEU A 108 0.63 12.12 13.93
N GLY A 109 -0.60 11.67 14.18
CA GLY A 109 -0.89 10.86 15.36
C GLY A 109 -0.04 9.57 15.39
N PRO A 110 0.39 9.09 16.58
CA PRO A 110 1.31 7.95 16.71
C PRO A 110 0.77 6.67 16.07
N ASN A 111 -0.56 6.56 15.96
CA ASN A 111 -1.23 5.38 15.48
C ASN A 111 -0.94 5.06 14.01
N VAL A 112 -0.77 6.06 13.13
CA VAL A 112 -0.57 5.81 11.69
C VAL A 112 0.77 5.12 11.43
N LEU A 113 1.86 5.67 11.95
CA LEU A 113 3.19 5.08 11.78
C LEU A 113 3.33 3.73 12.49
N GLN A 114 2.69 3.58 13.65
CA GLN A 114 2.67 2.32 14.38
C GLN A 114 1.95 1.22 13.59
N ASN A 115 0.75 1.49 13.07
CA ASN A 115 0.01 0.52 12.26
C ASN A 115 0.70 0.23 10.92
N LEU A 116 1.42 1.20 10.36
CA LEU A 116 2.26 0.98 9.17
C LEU A 116 3.41 0.01 9.46
N ARG A 117 4.00 0.07 10.66
CA ARG A 117 4.99 -0.91 11.10
C ARG A 117 4.36 -2.28 11.31
N GLU A 118 3.21 -2.34 11.98
CA GLU A 118 2.50 -3.59 12.24
C GLU A 118 2.08 -4.31 10.96
N ILE A 119 1.59 -3.62 9.92
CA ILE A 119 1.26 -4.28 8.66
C ILE A 119 2.52 -4.84 7.98
N LYS A 120 3.63 -4.08 8.00
CA LYS A 120 4.91 -4.56 7.48
C LYS A 120 5.31 -5.83 8.21
N GLU A 121 5.16 -5.83 9.52
CA GLU A 121 5.54 -6.97 10.32
C GLU A 121 4.62 -8.18 10.10
N ASN A 122 3.30 -8.01 10.19
CA ASN A 122 2.34 -9.11 10.15
C ASN A 122 2.14 -9.70 8.75
N CYS A 123 2.34 -8.89 7.70
CA CYS A 123 2.18 -9.34 6.32
C CYS A 123 3.51 -9.70 5.63
N PHE A 124 4.63 -9.14 6.10
CA PHE A 124 5.92 -9.20 5.37
C PHE A 124 7.15 -9.55 6.26
N SER A 125 7.02 -9.81 7.58
CA SER A 125 8.18 -10.17 8.47
C SER A 125 8.87 -11.49 8.18
N LEU A 126 8.23 -12.39 7.43
CA LEU A 126 8.86 -13.64 7.03
C LEU A 126 9.40 -13.45 5.62
N SER A 127 10.69 -13.69 5.46
CA SER A 127 11.47 -13.81 4.22
C SER A 127 10.84 -14.80 3.21
N LEU A 128 9.65 -14.50 2.71
CA LEU A 128 9.07 -15.05 1.48
C LEU A 128 9.84 -14.55 0.26
N LEU A 129 10.53 -13.43 0.42
CA LEU A 129 11.42 -12.83 -0.56
C LEU A 129 12.81 -12.93 0.04
N GLY A 130 13.74 -13.60 -0.66
CA GLY A 130 15.14 -13.67 -0.23
C GLY A 130 15.71 -12.26 -0.04
N ASP A 131 16.88 -12.17 0.57
CA ASP A 131 17.65 -10.94 0.77
C ASP A 131 17.71 -10.12 -0.54
N TRP A 132 16.77 -9.20 -0.72
CA TRP A 132 16.64 -8.40 -1.92
C TRP A 132 17.10 -7.02 -1.51
N SER A 133 18.42 -6.81 -1.65
CA SER A 133 18.94 -5.47 -1.85
C SER A 133 18.15 -4.89 -3.02
N SER A 134 17.22 -3.99 -2.73
CA SER A 134 16.65 -3.13 -3.74
C SER A 134 17.83 -2.60 -4.54
N GLN A 135 17.82 -2.78 -5.86
CA GLN A 135 18.50 -1.80 -6.71
C GLN A 135 17.84 -0.48 -6.32
N GLN A 136 18.46 0.20 -5.36
CA GLN A 136 18.12 1.54 -4.95
C GLN A 136 18.35 2.37 -6.21
N ASP A 137 17.28 2.58 -6.97
CA ASP A 137 17.14 3.88 -7.60
C ASP A 137 17.35 4.89 -6.46
N THR A 138 18.44 5.64 -6.59
CA THR A 138 18.92 6.68 -5.66
C THR A 138 17.92 7.84 -5.50
N GLN A 139 16.78 7.74 -6.16
CA GLN A 139 15.62 8.57 -5.99
C GLN A 139 14.73 7.92 -4.93
N GLY A 140 14.95 8.26 -3.66
CA GLY A 140 14.05 7.87 -2.55
C GLY A 140 12.60 8.25 -2.86
N CYS A 141 11.65 7.71 -2.09
CA CYS A 141 10.23 8.00 -2.24
C CYS A 141 9.99 9.50 -2.04
N ARG A 142 10.01 10.25 -3.15
CA ARG A 142 10.16 11.70 -3.10
C ARG A 142 8.80 12.30 -2.81
N PRO A 143 8.59 12.98 -1.66
CA PRO A 143 7.42 13.81 -1.50
C PRO A 143 7.42 14.83 -2.64
N THR A 144 6.31 14.92 -3.35
CA THR A 144 6.10 15.81 -4.49
C THR A 144 6.29 17.27 -4.05
N GLN A 145 6.10 17.56 -2.76
CA GLN A 145 6.44 18.81 -2.10
C GLN A 145 6.82 18.62 -0.62
N GLY A 146 8.10 18.40 -0.33
CA GLY A 146 8.67 18.61 1.01
C GLY A 146 9.71 19.72 0.94
N THR A 147 9.29 20.98 1.01
CA THR A 147 10.22 22.11 1.11
C THR A 147 10.44 22.43 2.58
N VAL A 148 11.70 22.43 3.01
CA VAL A 148 12.15 23.08 4.25
C VAL A 148 11.58 24.51 4.26
N ASN A 149 10.81 24.86 5.31
CA ASN A 149 10.07 26.12 5.52
C ASN A 149 8.63 26.21 4.97
N GLN A 150 7.81 25.16 5.06
CA GLN A 150 6.37 25.31 4.88
C GLN A 150 5.73 25.92 6.13
N ASN A 151 4.70 26.75 5.95
CA ASN A 151 3.91 27.24 7.08
C ASN A 151 2.98 26.12 7.61
N PRO A 152 2.44 26.24 8.84
CA PRO A 152 1.60 25.18 9.42
C PRO A 152 0.31 24.87 8.65
N PHE A 153 -0.16 25.75 7.77
CA PHE A 153 -1.30 25.45 6.90
C PHE A 153 -0.88 24.53 5.74
N ASP A 154 0.24 24.84 5.08
CA ASP A 154 0.75 24.06 3.96
C ASP A 154 1.17 22.64 4.40
N GLU A 155 1.75 22.49 5.59
CA GLU A 155 2.08 21.17 6.15
C GLU A 155 0.83 20.31 6.38
N ARG A 156 -0.25 20.90 6.93
CA ARG A 156 -1.54 20.20 7.12
C ARG A 156 -2.20 19.86 5.79
N LEU A 157 -2.08 20.75 4.79
CA LEU A 157 -2.56 20.50 3.44
C LEU A 157 -1.78 19.37 2.76
N HIS A 158 -0.46 19.33 2.91
CA HIS A 158 0.38 18.26 2.39
C HIS A 158 0.05 16.92 3.07
N LEU A 159 -0.04 16.90 4.41
CA LEU A 159 -0.45 15.71 5.17
C LEU A 159 -1.82 15.18 4.69
N CYS A 160 -2.78 16.06 4.47
CA CYS A 160 -4.08 15.71 3.91
C CYS A 160 -3.97 15.00 2.55
N LYS A 161 -3.17 15.53 1.62
CA LYS A 161 -2.94 14.94 0.29
C LYS A 161 -2.28 13.56 0.39
N VAL A 162 -1.27 13.42 1.26
CA VAL A 162 -0.55 12.15 1.48
C VAL A 162 -1.48 11.10 2.09
N LEU A 163 -2.24 11.44 3.15
CA LEU A 163 -3.18 10.51 3.77
C LEU A 163 -4.30 10.08 2.82
N LYS A 164 -4.81 10.97 1.95
CA LYS A 164 -5.78 10.58 0.92
C LYS A 164 -5.22 9.58 -0.07
N GLY A 165 -4.00 9.83 -0.56
CA GLY A 165 -3.33 8.89 -1.45
C GLY A 165 -3.10 7.55 -0.75
N PHE A 166 -2.69 7.59 0.51
CA PHE A 166 -2.45 6.40 1.31
C PHE A 166 -3.74 5.61 1.58
N GLN A 167 -4.86 6.29 1.80
CA GLN A 167 -6.17 5.66 1.97
C GLN A 167 -6.54 4.87 0.71
N VAL A 168 -6.42 5.49 -0.47
CA VAL A 168 -6.71 4.83 -1.76
C VAL A 168 -5.80 3.63 -1.98
N ARG A 169 -4.50 3.76 -1.67
CA ARG A 169 -3.56 2.65 -1.79
C ARG A 169 -3.89 1.54 -0.79
N THR A 170 -4.24 1.87 0.44
CA THR A 170 -4.60 0.90 1.48
C THR A 170 -5.90 0.16 1.16
N ILE A 171 -6.89 0.82 0.55
CA ILE A 171 -8.09 0.13 -0.01
C ILE A 171 -7.67 -0.90 -1.04
N THR A 172 -6.75 -0.53 -1.94
CA THR A 172 -6.22 -1.44 -2.96
C THR A 172 -5.50 -2.63 -2.32
N ILE A 173 -4.65 -2.38 -1.33
CA ILE A 173 -3.93 -3.41 -0.56
C ILE A 173 -4.91 -4.37 0.12
N ASN A 174 -5.95 -3.86 0.79
CA ASN A 174 -6.97 -4.68 1.44
C ASN A 174 -7.66 -5.62 0.46
N ARG A 175 -8.02 -5.13 -0.74
CA ARG A 175 -8.62 -5.96 -1.79
C ARG A 175 -7.68 -7.07 -2.25
N ILE A 176 -6.41 -6.75 -2.45
CA ILE A 176 -5.40 -7.71 -2.90
C ILE A 176 -5.13 -8.78 -1.82
N ILE A 177 -4.95 -8.36 -0.57
CA ILE A 177 -4.76 -9.27 0.56
C ILE A 177 -5.95 -10.22 0.68
N GLY A 178 -7.18 -9.70 0.57
CA GLY A 178 -8.39 -10.52 0.56
C GLY A 178 -8.42 -11.52 -0.60
N TYR A 179 -8.09 -11.07 -1.82
CA TYR A 179 -8.02 -11.92 -3.01
C TYR A 179 -7.01 -13.06 -2.88
N ILE A 180 -5.81 -12.77 -2.36
CA ILE A 180 -4.77 -13.78 -2.11
C ILE A 180 -5.21 -14.74 -1.00
N HIS A 181 -5.74 -14.20 0.11
CA HIS A 181 -6.19 -14.99 1.25
C HIS A 181 -7.32 -15.97 0.89
N ALA A 182 -8.27 -15.54 0.05
CA ALA A 182 -9.35 -16.39 -0.46
C ALA A 182 -8.88 -17.46 -1.45
N GLY A 183 -7.62 -17.42 -1.92
CA GLY A 183 -7.09 -18.36 -2.89
C GLY A 183 -7.61 -18.14 -4.32
N GLU A 184 -8.26 -17.01 -4.60
CA GLU A 184 -8.91 -16.71 -5.88
C GLU A 184 -7.94 -16.53 -7.06
N HIS A 185 -6.64 -16.45 -6.78
CA HIS A 185 -5.57 -16.43 -7.79
C HIS A 185 -5.22 -17.81 -8.35
N ASN A 186 -5.64 -18.90 -7.67
CA ASN A 186 -5.34 -20.28 -8.08
C ASN A 186 -6.43 -20.91 -8.96
N MET A 187 -7.53 -20.20 -9.23
CA MET A 187 -8.65 -20.64 -10.06
C MET A 187 -8.43 -20.22 -11.53
#